data_AF-A0A953EHW4-F1
#
_entry.id   AF-A0A953EHW4-F1
#
_cell.length_a   1.000
_cell.length_b   1.000
_cell.length_c   1.000
_cell.angle_alpha   90.00
_cell.angle_beta   90.00
_cell.angle_gamma   90.00
#
_symmetry.space_group_name_H-M   'P 1'
#
loop_
_entity.id
_entity.type
_entity.pdbx_description
1 polymer ?
#
loop_
_entity_poly.entity_id
_entity_poly.type
_entity_poly.pdbx_seq_one_letter_code
_entity_poly.pdbx_strand_id
1 'polypeptide(L)' 'MSETPSGPAVLVTRPEPGAEETARRLVALGFRPVLAPALVLEPRPFRLPP' A
#
# COMPACT_ATOMS: atom_id res chain seq x y z
N MET A 1 -17.61 -5.55 -14.85
CA MET A 1 -17.55 -6.04 -13.46
C MET A 1 -16.15 -6.59 -13.27
N SER A 2 -15.24 -5.85 -12.63
CA SER A 2 -13.85 -6.32 -12.47
C SER A 2 -13.82 -7.53 -11.55
N GLU A 3 -13.21 -8.60 -12.04
CA GLU A 3 -13.02 -9.85 -11.32
C GLU A 3 -12.25 -9.57 -10.02
N THR A 4 -12.83 -9.97 -8.88
CA THR A 4 -12.16 -9.79 -7.58
C THR A 4 -11.07 -10.86 -7.48
N PRO A 5 -9.81 -10.50 -7.18
CA PRO A 5 -8.74 -11.49 -7.07
C PRO A 5 -9.11 -12.58 -6.06
N SER A 6 -9.08 -13.84 -6.52
CA SER A 6 -9.56 -15.01 -5.76
C SER A 6 -8.52 -15.61 -4.81
N GLY A 7 -7.29 -15.10 -4.81
CA GLY A 7 -6.21 -15.57 -3.94
C GLY A 7 -6.37 -15.17 -2.46
N PRO A 8 -5.43 -15.63 -1.61
CA PRO A 8 -5.48 -15.38 -0.18
C PRO A 8 -5.41 -13.87 0.13
N ALA A 9 -6.06 -13.48 1.23
CA ALA A 9 -6.10 -12.09 1.67
C ALA A 9 -4.78 -11.68 2.33
N VAL A 10 -4.32 -10.46 2.05
CA VAL A 10 -3.12 -9.87 2.66
C VAL A 10 -3.49 -8.54 3.28
N LEU A 11 -3.32 -8.43 4.60
CA LEU A 11 -3.51 -7.17 5.32
C LEU A 11 -2.31 -6.25 5.06
N VAL A 12 -2.57 -5.06 4.54
CA VAL A 12 -1.55 -4.04 4.26
C VAL A 12 -1.70 -2.90 5.25
N THR A 13 -0.78 -2.81 6.20
CA THR A 13 -0.72 -1.75 7.22
C THR A 13 0.24 -0.61 6.89
N ARG A 14 0.79 -0.63 5.67
CA ARG A 14 1.74 0.39 5.19
C ARG A 14 1.15 1.81 5.35
N PRO A 15 1.94 2.80 5.79
CA PRO A 15 1.48 4.18 5.88
C PRO A 15 1.08 4.76 4.52
N GLU A 16 0.15 5.73 4.52
CA GLU A 16 -0.19 6.53 3.34
C GLU A 16 0.55 7.89 3.35
N PRO A 17 0.90 8.45 2.18
CA PRO A 17 0.73 7.90 0.83
C PRO A 17 1.65 6.70 0.52
N GLY A 18 1.14 5.75 -0.27
CA GLY A 18 1.89 4.66 -0.89
C GLY A 18 1.39 3.25 -0.60
N ALA A 19 0.31 3.07 0.18
CA ALA A 19 -0.23 1.73 0.45
C ALA A 19 -0.92 1.14 -0.80
N GLU A 20 -1.54 1.98 -1.64
CA GLU A 20 -2.12 1.57 -2.92
C GLU A 20 -1.12 0.89 -3.87
N GLU A 21 0.13 1.39 -3.94
CA GLU A 21 1.16 0.80 -4.79
C GLU A 21 1.50 -0.63 -4.33
N THR A 22 1.52 -0.86 -3.01
CA THR A 22 1.64 -2.20 -2.45
C THR A 22 0.43 -3.07 -2.82
N ALA A 23 -0.80 -2.54 -2.76
CA ALA A 23 -1.99 -3.28 -3.16
C ALA A 23 -1.95 -3.69 -4.64
N ARG A 24 -1.54 -2.80 -5.55
CA ARG A 24 -1.43 -3.11 -6.99
C ARG A 24 -0.45 -4.25 -7.26
N ARG A 25 0.69 -4.26 -6.57
CA ARG A 25 1.69 -5.35 -6.67
C ARG A 25 1.16 -6.67 -6.12
N LEU A 26 0.39 -6.64 -5.03
CA LEU A 26 -0.26 -7.83 -4.47
C LEU A 26 -1.28 -8.42 -5.45
N VAL A 27 -2.08 -7.58 -6.11
CA VAL A 27 -3.01 -8.04 -7.17
C VAL A 27 -2.24 -8.68 -8.33
N ALA A 28 -1.13 -8.07 -8.79
CA ALA A 28 -0.30 -8.63 -9.85
C ALA A 28 0.33 -10.00 -9.48
N LEU A 29 0.51 -10.26 -8.19
CA LEU A 29 0.98 -11.54 -7.65
C LEU A 29 -0.17 -12.54 -7.36
N GLY A 30 -1.42 -12.18 -7.66
CA GLY A 30 -2.60 -13.04 -7.45
C GLY A 30 -3.19 -12.99 -6.04
N PHE A 31 -2.76 -12.06 -5.18
CA PHE A 31 -3.31 -11.88 -3.84
C PHE A 31 -4.50 -10.92 -3.81
N ARG A 32 -5.33 -11.02 -2.76
CA ARG A 32 -6.38 -10.05 -2.45
C ARG A 32 -5.90 -9.07 -1.36
N PRO A 33 -5.48 -7.85 -1.70
CA PRO A 33 -5.06 -6.89 -0.69
C PRO A 33 -6.25 -6.37 0.13
N VAL A 34 -6.04 -6.19 1.43
CA VAL A 34 -6.94 -5.49 2.36
C VAL A 34 -6.16 -4.32 2.93
N LEU A 35 -6.45 -3.11 2.46
CA LEU A 35 -5.79 -1.90 2.96
C LEU A 35 -6.35 -1.53 4.34
N ALA A 36 -5.45 -1.43 5.32
CA ALA A 36 -5.74 -0.90 6.66
C ALA A 36 -4.55 -0.05 7.13
N PRO A 37 -4.30 1.12 6.51
CA PRO A 37 -3.16 1.97 6.88
C PRO A 37 -3.20 2.33 8.36
N ALA A 38 -2.10 2.07 9.07
CA ALA A 38 -2.00 2.33 10.51
C ALA A 38 -1.40 3.71 10.83
N LEU A 39 -0.82 4.39 9.84
CA LEU A 39 -0.07 5.64 9.98
C LEU A 39 -0.19 6.51 8.72
N VAL A 40 0.20 7.79 8.85
CA VAL A 40 0.32 8.75 7.75
C VAL A 40 1.78 9.26 7.68
N LEU A 41 2.32 9.44 6.47
CA LEU A 41 3.61 10.08 6.25
C LEU A 41 3.41 11.60 6.19
N GLU A 42 4.00 12.31 7.14
CA GLU A 42 3.99 13.76 7.20
C GLU A 42 5.31 14.33 6.65
N PRO A 43 5.28 15.21 5.63
CA PRO A 43 6.49 15.82 5.11
C PRO A 43 7.18 16.68 6.18
N ARG A 44 8.51 16.69 6.18
CA ARG A 44 9.33 17.48 7.10
C ARG A 44 10.29 18.37 6.33
N PRO A 45 10.56 19.61 6.80
CA PRO A 45 11.61 20.43 6.22
C PRO A 45 12.93 19.67 6.25
N PHE A 46 13.61 19.64 5.11
CA PHE A 46 14.91 19.02 4.95
C PHE A 46 15.89 20.05 4.39
N ARG A 47 17.09 20.15 5.00
CA ARG A 47 18.21 20.93 4.47
C ARG A 47 19.32 19.96 4.10
N LEU A 48 19.76 20.02 2.84
CA LEU A 48 20.94 19.30 2.38
C LEU A 48 22.19 19.87 3.07
N PRO A 49 23.17 19.02 3.45
CA PRO A 49 24.52 19.48 3.81
C PRO A 49 25.18 20.21 2.63
N PRO A 50 26.14 21.11 2.89
CA PRO A 50 26.91 21.79 1.83
C PRO A 50 27.73 20.81 0.98
#